data_AF-A0A950UHJ5-F1
#
_entry.id   AF-A0A950UHJ5-F1
#
_cell.length_a   1.000
_cell.length_b   1.000
_cell.length_c   1.000
_cell.angle_alpha   90.00
_cell.angle_beta   90.00
_cell.angle_gamma   90.00
#
_symmetry.space_group_name_H-M   'P 1'
#
loop_
_entity.id
_entity.type
_entity.pdbx_description
1 polymer ?
#
loop_
_entity_poly.entity_id
_entity_poly.type
_entity_poly.pdbx_seq_one_letter_code
_entity_poly.pdbx_strand_id
1 'polypeptide(L)'
;MTMRRTTATVRGWAETILHQLGNPGFRSLEVEMTERTIEEPIAPASGSAFVSWLRITEGEESDESTNARGTDSELLVTLRFKDGSWWGVWVEEFLSDAEVVVKLADQLQDGVLEATGGAPFPPCPGHGHPAVAELIDGVPSWKCPKGGSLGPIIPGIAA
;
A
#
# COMPACT_ATOMS: atom_id res chain seq x y z
N MET A 1 -21.58 -2.29 10.88
CA MET A 1 -21.71 -2.82 9.51
C MET A 1 -20.58 -2.21 8.71
N THR A 2 -19.47 -2.93 8.56
CA THR A 2 -18.35 -2.49 7.73
C THR A 2 -18.82 -2.60 6.27
N MET A 3 -18.92 -1.47 5.56
CA MET A 3 -19.23 -1.51 4.13
C MET A 3 -18.01 -2.07 3.41
N ARG A 4 -18.22 -3.13 2.63
CA ARG A 4 -17.15 -3.74 1.84
C ARG A 4 -16.70 -2.76 0.76
N ARG A 5 -15.42 -2.38 0.78
CA ARG A 5 -14.82 -1.50 -0.24
C ARG A 5 -14.85 -2.17 -1.61
N THR A 6 -15.07 -1.38 -2.65
CA THR A 6 -14.98 -1.88 -4.03
C THR A 6 -13.60 -1.61 -4.62
N THR A 7 -13.19 -2.43 -5.60
CA THR A 7 -11.97 -2.18 -6.40
C THR A 7 -11.99 -0.81 -7.06
N ALA A 8 -13.16 -0.34 -7.52
CA ALA A 8 -13.34 0.96 -8.14
C ALA A 8 -13.10 2.12 -7.15
N THR A 9 -13.61 2.00 -5.93
CA THR A 9 -13.40 2.99 -4.86
C THR A 9 -11.91 3.11 -4.53
N VAL A 10 -11.25 1.98 -4.28
CA VAL A 10 -9.82 1.94 -3.94
C VAL A 10 -8.96 2.44 -5.09
N ARG A 11 -9.30 2.08 -6.33
CA ARG A 11 -8.64 2.61 -7.53
C ARG A 11 -8.75 4.13 -7.61
N GLY A 12 -9.94 4.71 -7.40
CA GLY A 12 -10.13 6.16 -7.44
C GLY A 12 -9.30 6.90 -6.39
N TRP A 13 -9.14 6.32 -5.19
CA TRP A 13 -8.23 6.87 -4.18
C TRP A 13 -6.78 6.81 -4.60
N ALA A 14 -6.32 5.64 -5.06
CA ALA A 14 -4.94 5.45 -5.53
C ALA A 14 -4.59 6.40 -6.70
N GLU A 15 -5.49 6.58 -7.66
CA GLU A 15 -5.31 7.53 -8.77
C GLU A 15 -5.20 8.97 -8.28
N THR A 16 -6.05 9.37 -7.31
CA THR A 16 -6.02 10.70 -6.71
C THR A 16 -4.70 10.96 -5.97
N ILE A 17 -4.22 9.97 -5.21
CA ILE A 17 -2.93 10.02 -4.53
C ILE A 17 -1.79 10.15 -5.55
N LEU A 18 -1.75 9.30 -6.57
CA LEU A 18 -0.70 9.31 -7.60
C LEU A 18 -0.67 10.63 -8.39
N HIS A 19 -1.82 11.26 -8.61
CA HIS A 19 -1.89 12.59 -9.19
C HIS A 19 -1.19 13.64 -8.31
N GLN A 20 -1.37 13.58 -7.00
CA GLN A 20 -0.70 14.48 -6.05
C GLN A 20 0.81 14.20 -5.93
N LEU A 21 1.22 12.95 -6.15
CA LEU A 21 2.63 12.54 -6.22
C LEU A 21 3.30 12.90 -7.57
N GLY A 22 2.59 13.58 -8.48
CA GLY A 22 3.18 14.16 -9.68
C GLY A 22 3.41 13.17 -10.84
N ASN A 23 2.78 12.00 -10.81
CA ASN A 23 2.87 10.96 -11.85
C ASN A 23 4.32 10.62 -12.25
N PRO A 24 5.06 9.85 -11.42
CA PRO A 24 6.49 9.60 -11.57
C PRO A 24 6.88 8.68 -12.75
N GLY A 25 6.03 8.54 -13.76
CA GLY A 25 6.30 7.68 -14.90
C GLY A 25 5.99 6.21 -14.64
N PHE A 26 4.97 5.93 -13.82
CA PHE A 26 4.38 4.60 -13.79
C PHE A 26 3.71 4.26 -15.13
N ARG A 27 3.62 2.98 -15.44
CA ARG A 27 3.03 2.41 -16.65
C ARG A 27 1.57 2.03 -16.44
N SER A 28 1.24 1.39 -15.33
CA SER A 28 -0.12 0.98 -15.00
C SER A 28 -0.38 0.96 -13.50
N LEU A 29 -1.66 1.10 -13.16
CA LEU A 29 -2.21 0.90 -11.84
C LEU A 29 -3.31 -0.17 -11.96
N GLU A 30 -3.20 -1.22 -11.15
CA GLU A 30 -4.14 -2.32 -11.09
C GLU A 30 -4.65 -2.48 -9.66
N VAL A 31 -5.93 -2.79 -9.52
CA VAL A 31 -6.58 -3.03 -8.23
C VAL A 31 -7.41 -4.28 -8.38
N GLU A 32 -7.05 -5.30 -7.61
CA GLU A 32 -7.62 -6.64 -7.72
C GLU A 32 -8.03 -7.13 -6.35
N MET A 33 -9.14 -7.86 -6.28
CA MET A 33 -9.51 -8.59 -5.09
C MET A 33 -8.82 -9.95 -5.18
N THR A 34 -8.03 -10.27 -4.16
CA THR A 34 -7.23 -11.48 -4.15
C THR A 34 -7.34 -12.16 -2.78
N GLU A 35 -7.23 -13.48 -2.80
CA GLU A 35 -7.21 -14.28 -1.59
C GLU A 35 -5.77 -14.30 -1.10
N ARG A 36 -5.52 -13.66 0.04
CA ARG A 36 -4.21 -13.75 0.65
C ARG A 36 -4.08 -15.10 1.32
N THR A 37 -3.30 -15.99 0.70
CA THR A 37 -2.80 -17.16 1.41
C THR A 37 -1.73 -16.67 2.39
N ILE A 38 -2.12 -16.46 3.64
CA ILE A 38 -1.14 -16.31 4.71
C ILE A 38 -0.57 -17.71 4.93
N GLU A 39 0.56 -18.01 4.28
CA GLU A 39 1.41 -19.10 4.75
C GLU A 39 1.95 -18.67 6.11
N GLU A 40 1.46 -19.30 7.18
CA GLU A 40 2.08 -19.14 8.49
C GLU A 40 3.58 -19.46 8.33
N PRO A 41 4.49 -18.58 8.76
CA PRO A 41 5.91 -18.86 8.68
C PRO A 41 6.20 -20.09 9.53
N ILE A 42 6.48 -21.21 8.87
CA ILE A 42 6.92 -22.43 9.55
C ILE A 42 8.26 -22.08 10.20
N ALA A 43 8.24 -21.85 11.52
CA ALA A 43 9.46 -21.62 12.26
C ALA A 43 10.39 -22.83 12.04
N PRO A 44 11.62 -22.65 11.54
CA PRO A 44 12.55 -23.76 11.45
C PRO A 44 12.81 -24.28 12.87
N ALA A 45 12.80 -25.61 13.03
CA ALA A 45 13.12 -26.25 14.30
C ALA A 45 14.42 -25.64 14.85
N SER A 46 14.36 -25.09 16.07
CA SER A 46 15.43 -24.29 16.65
C SER A 46 16.75 -25.05 16.66
N GLY A 47 17.69 -24.66 15.80
CA GLY A 47 19.00 -25.31 15.72
C GLY A 47 19.86 -25.02 14.50
N SER A 48 19.32 -24.49 13.39
CA SER A 48 20.15 -24.05 12.26
C SER A 48 20.30 -22.53 12.24
N ALA A 49 21.54 -22.07 12.09
CA ALA A 49 21.87 -20.66 11.93
C ALA A 49 21.06 -20.04 10.77
N PHE A 50 20.68 -18.77 10.91
CA PHE A 50 20.02 -17.97 9.87
C PHE A 50 20.85 -18.00 8.58
N VAL A 51 20.47 -18.88 7.64
CA VAL A 51 20.90 -18.79 6.25
C VAL A 51 19.71 -18.19 5.51
N SER A 52 19.84 -16.95 5.06
CA SER A 52 18.86 -16.34 4.17
C SER A 52 18.84 -17.15 2.88
N TRP A 53 17.78 -17.95 2.67
CA TRP A 53 17.56 -18.66 1.41
C TRP A 53 16.31 -18.09 0.77
N LEU A 54 16.51 -17.10 -0.11
CA LEU A 54 15.50 -16.72 -1.08
C LEU A 54 15.34 -17.90 -2.05
N ARG A 55 14.29 -18.71 -1.89
CA ARG A 55 13.87 -19.68 -2.93
C ARG A 55 12.81 -19.02 -3.79
N ILE A 56 13.15 -18.85 -5.05
CA ILE A 56 12.19 -18.60 -6.12
C ILE A 56 11.76 -20.00 -6.57
N THR A 57 10.50 -20.37 -6.34
CA THR A 57 9.93 -21.64 -6.84
C THR A 57 9.03 -21.35 -8.05
N GLU A 58 9.42 -21.88 -9.20
CA GLU A 58 8.54 -22.10 -10.35
C GLU A 58 7.74 -23.39 -10.10
N GLY A 59 6.40 -23.35 -10.27
CA GLY A 59 5.55 -24.50 -10.60
C GLY A 59 5.26 -25.54 -9.50
N GLU A 60 3.98 -25.56 -9.08
CA GLU A 60 3.14 -26.68 -8.59
C GLU A 60 3.75 -27.79 -7.70
N GLU A 61 3.13 -28.02 -6.53
CA GLU A 61 2.43 -29.29 -6.22
C GLU A 61 1.67 -29.19 -4.87
N SER A 62 0.44 -29.71 -4.90
CA SER A 62 -0.54 -29.73 -3.80
C SER A 62 -0.18 -30.74 -2.71
N ASP A 63 -0.33 -30.34 -1.45
CA ASP A 63 -0.68 -31.26 -0.37
C ASP A 63 -1.84 -30.66 0.45
N GLU A 64 -2.97 -31.36 0.39
CA GLU A 64 -4.23 -31.01 1.03
C GLU A 64 -4.12 -31.26 2.54
N SER A 65 -4.13 -30.18 3.32
CA SER A 65 -4.37 -30.24 4.76
C SER A 65 -5.43 -29.21 5.13
N THR A 66 -6.65 -29.72 5.30
CA THR A 66 -7.87 -28.98 5.60
C THR A 66 -7.87 -28.51 7.05
N ASN A 67 -7.24 -27.36 7.29
CA ASN A 67 -7.64 -26.48 8.38
C ASN A 67 -8.45 -25.35 7.74
N ALA A 68 -9.65 -25.09 8.28
CA ALA A 68 -10.56 -24.06 7.80
C ALA A 68 -9.86 -22.68 7.80
N ARG A 69 -9.24 -22.33 6.67
CA ARG A 69 -8.67 -21.01 6.41
C ARG A 69 -9.85 -20.08 6.16
N GLY A 70 -10.06 -19.12 7.05
CA GLY A 70 -10.87 -17.96 6.72
C GLY A 70 -10.17 -17.26 5.55
N THR A 71 -10.80 -17.24 4.38
CA THR A 71 -10.32 -16.44 3.25
C THR A 71 -10.71 -14.99 3.51
N ASP A 72 -9.83 -14.22 4.12
CA ASP A 72 -9.97 -12.76 4.10
C ASP A 72 -9.66 -12.31 2.67
N SER A 73 -10.70 -11.86 1.97
CA SER A 73 -10.55 -11.27 0.64
C SER A 73 -9.93 -9.89 0.81
N GLU A 74 -8.64 -9.76 0.51
CA GLU A 74 -7.93 -8.49 0.59
C GLU A 74 -7.86 -7.86 -0.81
N LEU A 75 -7.81 -6.52 -0.85
CA LEU A 75 -7.60 -5.80 -2.10
C LEU A 75 -6.10 -5.53 -2.25
N LEU A 76 -5.53 -5.89 -3.39
CA LEU A 76 -4.15 -5.56 -3.75
C LEU A 76 -4.14 -4.42 -4.77
N VAL A 77 -3.45 -3.33 -4.43
CA VAL A 77 -3.14 -2.24 -5.35
C VAL A 77 -1.72 -2.45 -5.88
N THR A 78 -1.58 -2.64 -7.19
CA THR A 78 -0.28 -2.82 -7.83
C THR A 78 0.04 -1.65 -8.75
N LEU A 79 1.18 -1.01 -8.50
CA LEU A 79 1.76 0.02 -9.35
C LEU A 79 2.91 -0.61 -10.15
N ARG A 80 2.88 -0.51 -11.48
CA ARG A 80 3.99 -0.96 -12.34
C ARG A 80 4.72 0.22 -12.94
N PHE A 81 6.04 0.24 -12.86
CA PHE A 81 6.88 1.31 -13.42
C PHE A 81 7.36 0.98 -14.85
N LYS A 82 7.84 2.00 -15.57
CA LYS A 82 8.32 1.86 -16.95
C LYS A 82 9.57 0.99 -17.10
N ASP A 83 10.38 0.90 -16.05
CA ASP A 83 11.58 0.06 -16.00
C ASP A 83 11.26 -1.43 -15.75
N GLY A 84 9.99 -1.77 -15.53
CA GLY A 84 9.53 -3.13 -15.24
C GLY A 84 9.45 -3.48 -13.76
N SER A 85 9.91 -2.61 -12.86
CA SER A 85 9.70 -2.76 -11.42
C SER A 85 8.23 -2.56 -11.04
N TRP A 86 7.85 -3.04 -9.86
CA TRP A 86 6.48 -2.90 -9.36
C TRP A 86 6.45 -2.70 -7.85
N TRP A 87 5.35 -2.11 -7.38
CA TRP A 87 5.06 -1.85 -5.97
C TRP A 87 3.66 -2.32 -5.64
N GLY A 88 3.49 -2.97 -4.49
CA GLY A 88 2.22 -3.56 -4.08
C GLY A 88 1.77 -3.04 -2.71
N VAL A 89 0.51 -2.64 -2.60
CA VAL A 89 -0.11 -2.23 -1.33
C VAL A 89 -1.34 -3.07 -1.08
N TRP A 90 -1.30 -3.85 0.00
CA TRP A 90 -2.44 -4.58 0.52
C TRP A 90 -3.39 -3.63 1.24
N VAL A 91 -4.69 -3.82 1.04
CA VAL A 91 -5.76 -3.05 1.68
C VAL A 91 -6.58 -4.01 2.52
N GLU A 92 -6.48 -3.83 3.83
CA GLU A 92 -7.14 -4.66 4.82
C GLU A 92 -8.62 -4.27 5.00
N GLU A 93 -9.50 -5.26 5.16
CA GLU A 93 -10.94 -5.03 5.31
C GLU A 93 -11.29 -4.33 6.63
N PHE A 94 -10.53 -4.60 7.69
CA PHE A 94 -10.83 -4.10 9.04
C PHE A 94 -10.47 -2.62 9.26
N LEU A 95 -9.67 -2.02 8.39
CA LEU A 95 -9.36 -0.58 8.46
C LEU A 95 -10.59 0.25 8.10
N SER A 96 -10.68 1.48 8.59
CA SER A 96 -11.63 2.50 8.10
C SER A 96 -11.19 3.07 6.75
N ASP A 97 -12.09 3.77 6.05
CA ASP A 97 -11.76 4.36 4.74
C ASP A 97 -10.65 5.41 4.87
N ALA A 98 -10.69 6.19 5.95
CA ALA A 98 -9.66 7.17 6.26
C ALA A 98 -8.29 6.52 6.50
N GLU A 99 -8.24 5.43 7.27
CA GLU A 99 -7.00 4.67 7.52
C GLU A 99 -6.46 4.02 6.24
N VAL A 100 -7.32 3.47 5.38
CA VAL A 100 -6.91 2.92 4.08
C VAL A 100 -6.31 4.02 3.20
N VAL A 101 -6.90 5.21 3.17
CA VAL A 101 -6.35 6.34 2.41
C VAL A 101 -4.97 6.75 2.91
N VAL A 102 -4.78 6.84 4.24
CA VAL A 102 -3.46 7.14 4.82
C VAL A 102 -2.44 6.07 4.46
N LYS A 103 -2.79 4.78 4.64
CA LYS A 103 -1.92 3.66 4.29
C LYS A 103 -1.55 3.66 2.80
N LEU A 104 -2.53 3.85 1.91
CA LEU A 104 -2.28 3.94 0.47
C LEU A 104 -1.37 5.12 0.14
N ALA A 105 -1.60 6.28 0.74
CA ALA A 105 -0.81 7.48 0.49
C ALA A 105 0.65 7.32 0.92
N ASP A 106 0.87 6.78 2.11
CA ASP A 106 2.18 6.45 2.66
C ASP A 106 2.92 5.42 1.78
N GLN A 107 2.29 4.27 1.52
CA GLN A 107 2.95 3.19 0.82
C GLN A 107 3.15 3.47 -0.68
N LEU A 108 2.23 4.17 -1.34
CA LEU A 108 2.45 4.60 -2.73
C LEU A 108 3.53 5.67 -2.81
N GLN A 109 3.59 6.59 -1.84
CA GLN A 109 4.66 7.59 -1.76
C GLN A 109 6.03 6.91 -1.67
N ASP A 110 6.19 5.88 -0.85
CA ASP A 110 7.45 5.12 -0.76
C ASP A 110 7.86 4.54 -2.12
N GLY A 111 6.94 3.87 -2.82
CA GLY A 111 7.21 3.33 -4.16
C GLY A 111 7.58 4.42 -5.18
N VAL A 112 6.94 5.60 -5.10
CA VAL A 112 7.28 6.76 -5.94
C VAL A 112 8.65 7.33 -5.57
N LEU A 113 8.98 7.46 -4.29
CA LEU A 113 10.26 7.96 -3.81
C LEU A 113 11.40 7.06 -4.30
N GLU A 114 11.23 5.75 -4.19
CA GLU A 114 12.21 4.79 -4.70
C GLU A 114 12.41 4.92 -6.21
N ALA A 115 11.31 4.94 -6.99
CA ALA A 115 11.38 5.04 -8.44
C ALA A 115 11.94 6.37 -8.97
N THR A 116 11.80 7.45 -8.20
CA THR A 116 12.27 8.80 -8.57
C THR A 116 13.64 9.17 -8.01
N GLY A 117 14.27 8.28 -7.25
CA GLY A 117 15.55 8.57 -6.60
C GLY A 117 15.45 9.58 -5.45
N GLY A 118 14.33 9.56 -4.72
CA GLY A 118 14.13 10.33 -3.49
C GLY A 118 13.58 11.75 -3.68
N ALA A 119 12.92 12.03 -4.81
CA ALA A 119 12.30 13.32 -5.03
C ALA A 119 11.11 13.54 -4.07
N PRO A 120 11.06 14.66 -3.33
CA PRO A 120 10.13 14.82 -2.21
C PRO A 120 8.69 15.04 -2.69
N PHE A 121 7.94 13.96 -2.91
CA PHE A 121 6.55 14.01 -3.38
C PHE A 121 5.55 13.55 -2.32
N PRO A 122 4.45 14.28 -2.06
CA PRO A 122 4.21 15.63 -2.57
C PRO A 122 5.18 16.61 -1.87
N PRO A 123 5.60 17.68 -2.57
CA PRO A 123 6.57 18.61 -2.03
C PRO A 123 5.98 19.39 -0.85
N CYS A 124 6.73 19.47 0.25
CA CYS A 124 6.37 20.36 1.33
C CYS A 124 6.73 21.81 0.96
N PRO A 125 5.78 22.77 0.95
CA PRO A 125 6.06 24.16 0.58
C PRO A 125 7.18 24.76 1.42
N GLY A 126 8.21 25.30 0.76
CA GLY A 126 9.36 25.94 1.41
C GLY A 126 10.39 24.99 2.05
N HIS A 127 10.21 23.67 1.92
CA HIS A 127 11.11 22.67 2.52
C HIS A 127 11.49 21.55 1.53
N GLY A 128 12.65 20.92 1.74
CA GLY A 128 13.20 19.87 0.87
C GLY A 128 12.90 18.43 1.30
N HIS A 129 11.70 18.16 1.84
CA HIS A 129 11.30 16.82 2.27
C HIS A 129 9.87 16.50 1.82
N PRO A 130 9.52 15.21 1.64
CA PRO A 130 8.15 14.82 1.33
C PRO A 130 7.21 15.23 2.47
N ALA A 131 5.94 15.45 2.14
CA ALA A 131 4.88 15.48 3.15
C ALA A 131 4.62 14.07 3.68
N VAL A 132 4.07 13.97 4.89
CA VAL A 132 3.69 12.70 5.52
C VAL A 132 2.17 12.54 5.48
N ALA A 133 1.69 11.35 5.18
CA ALA A 133 0.27 11.02 5.28
C ALA A 133 -0.10 10.71 6.74
N GLU A 134 -1.13 11.37 7.27
CA GLU A 134 -1.57 11.17 8.66
C GLU A 134 -3.08 11.46 8.80
N LEU A 135 -3.71 10.90 9.83
CA LEU A 135 -5.05 11.32 10.23
C LEU A 135 -4.95 12.59 11.09
N ILE A 136 -5.54 13.67 10.62
CA ILE A 136 -5.68 14.92 11.39
C ILE A 136 -7.16 15.11 11.67
N ASP A 137 -7.54 15.01 12.94
CA ASP A 137 -8.94 15.10 13.37
C ASP A 137 -9.89 14.14 12.61
N GLY A 138 -9.40 12.92 12.35
CA GLY A 138 -10.12 11.90 11.58
C GLY A 138 -10.09 12.08 10.06
N VAL A 139 -9.46 13.15 9.55
CA VAL A 139 -9.36 13.41 8.11
C VAL A 139 -7.99 12.98 7.60
N PRO A 140 -7.92 12.07 6.60
CA PRO A 140 -6.66 11.70 5.96
C PRO A 140 -6.05 12.91 5.27
N SER A 141 -4.89 13.35 5.72
CA SER A 141 -4.27 14.62 5.33
C SER A 141 -2.78 14.47 5.08
N TRP A 142 -2.26 15.28 4.17
CA TRP A 142 -0.83 15.52 4.07
C TRP A 142 -0.41 16.51 5.13
N LYS A 143 0.72 16.24 5.77
CA LYS A 143 1.30 17.06 6.83
C LYS A 143 2.76 17.34 6.57
N CYS A 144 3.21 18.51 6.95
CA CYS A 144 4.64 18.80 7.02
C CYS A 144 5.25 18.05 8.21
N PRO A 145 6.34 17.25 8.03
CA PRO A 145 7.10 16.68 9.13
C PRO A 145 7.54 17.69 10.19
N LYS A 146 7.78 18.95 9.78
CA LYS A 146 8.16 20.04 10.69
C LYS A 146 6.96 20.73 11.37
N GLY A 147 5.74 20.29 11.07
CA GLY A 147 4.49 20.81 11.63
C GLY A 147 3.61 21.55 10.62
N GLY A 148 2.30 21.45 10.82
CA GLY A 148 1.27 22.04 9.96
C GLY A 148 0.64 21.06 8.97
N SER A 149 -0.67 21.18 8.78
CA SER A 149 -1.42 20.44 7.76
C SER A 149 -1.28 21.12 6.40
N LEU A 150 -1.08 20.33 5.34
CA LEU A 150 -1.06 20.78 3.95
C LEU A 150 -2.42 20.61 3.25
N GLY A 151 -3.34 19.86 3.86
CA GLY A 151 -4.69 19.63 3.37
C GLY A 151 -5.06 18.14 3.25
N PRO A 152 -6.33 17.85 2.93
CA PRO A 152 -6.82 16.47 2.81
C PRO A 152 -6.20 15.75 1.60
N ILE A 153 -5.95 14.45 1.76
CA ILE A 153 -5.48 13.56 0.69
C ILE A 153 -6.62 13.30 -0.29
N ILE A 154 -7.78 12.88 0.22
CA ILE A 154 -9.01 12.72 -0.57
C ILE A 154 -10.07 13.66 0.02
N PRO A 155 -10.57 14.66 -0.74
CA PRO A 155 -11.63 15.53 -0.25
C PRO A 155 -12.89 14.75 0.15
N GLY A 156 -13.45 15.06 1.33
CA GLY A 156 -14.72 14.50 1.79
C GLY A 156 -14.65 13.14 2.50
N ILE A 157 -13.45 12.57 2.68
CA ILE A 157 -13.26 11.38 3.53
C ILE A 157 -12.93 11.82 4.96
N ALA A 158 -13.62 11.21 5.92
CA ALA A 158 -13.38 11.34 7.35
C ALA A 158 -13.66 9.99 8.03
N ALA A 159 -13.01 9.75 9.18
CA ALA A 159 -13.15 8.56 10.00
C ALA A 159 -14.51 8.46 10.70
#